data_AF-A0A1N7ITN3-F1
#
_entry.id   AF-A0A1N7ITN3-F1
#
_cell.length_a   1.000
_cell.length_b   1.000
_cell.length_c   1.000
_cell.angle_alpha   90.00
_cell.angle_beta   90.00
_cell.angle_gamma   90.00
#
_symmetry.space_group_name_H-M   'P 1'
#
loop_
_entity.id
_entity.type
_entity.pdbx_description
1 polymer ?
#
loop_
_entity_poly.entity_id
_entity_poly.type
_entity_poly.pdbx_seq_one_letter_code
_entity_poly.pdbx_strand_id
1 'polypeptide(L)'
;MVFEEIYEQYWQKIFRLCMGYVNDSEMAKDLAQETFIIVWRQLPKFRNESSIGTWIFRIASNTCLKQIEKEKRFAKADLPIHLEEKKQESIEPQIQLLY
;
A
#
# COMPACT_ATOMS: atom_id res chain seq x y z
N MET A 1 16.12 7.83 -25.38
CA MET A 1 15.32 6.69 -24.90
C MET A 1 13.88 7.10 -25.01
N VAL A 2 13.08 6.40 -25.82
CA VAL A 2 11.68 6.75 -26.02
C VAL A 2 10.85 5.97 -25.00
N PHE A 3 9.95 6.64 -24.30
CA PHE A 3 9.11 6.00 -23.28
C PHE A 3 8.24 4.88 -23.84
N GLU A 4 7.74 5.04 -25.06
CA GLU A 4 6.90 4.06 -25.75
C GLU A 4 7.59 2.69 -25.84
N GLU A 5 8.86 2.66 -26.25
CA GLU A 5 9.67 1.44 -26.29
C GLU A 5 9.80 0.77 -24.91
N ILE A 6 10.00 1.59 -23.86
CA ILE A 6 10.08 1.11 -22.48
C ILE A 6 8.74 0.51 -22.07
N TYR A 7 7.64 1.21 -22.36
CA TYR A 7 6.31 0.78 -21.99
C TYR A 7 5.98 -0.56 -22.64
N GLU A 8 6.15 -0.69 -23.96
CA GLU A 8 5.90 -1.93 -24.69
C GLU A 8 6.76 -3.09 -24.17
N GLN A 9 8.04 -2.83 -23.89
CA GLN A 9 8.97 -3.87 -23.44
C GLN A 9 8.69 -4.38 -22.02
N TYR A 10 8.24 -3.48 -21.12
CA TYR A 10 8.14 -3.79 -19.69
C TYR A 10 6.71 -3.95 -19.18
N TRP A 11 5.68 -3.50 -19.91
CA TRP A 11 4.28 -3.53 -19.47
C TRP A 11 3.87 -4.88 -18.89
N GLN A 12 4.00 -5.95 -19.69
CA GLN A 12 3.57 -7.28 -19.28
C GLN A 12 4.36 -7.81 -18.06
N LYS A 13 5.64 -7.43 -17.94
CA LYS A 13 6.51 -7.86 -16.84
C LYS A 13 6.11 -7.17 -15.54
N ILE A 14 5.85 -5.87 -15.60
CA ILE A 14 5.41 -5.08 -14.46
C ILE A 14 4.01 -5.46 -14.02
N PHE A 15 3.08 -5.67 -14.95
CA PHE A 15 1.76 -6.20 -14.62
C PHE A 15 1.84 -7.54 -13.88
N ARG A 16 2.65 -8.50 -14.38
CA ARG A 16 2.86 -9.79 -13.69
C ARG A 16 3.49 -9.63 -12.31
N LEU A 17 4.42 -8.69 -12.14
CA LEU A 17 4.99 -8.38 -10.84
C LEU A 17 3.91 -7.88 -9.88
N CYS A 18 3.12 -6.88 -10.30
CA CYS A 18 2.03 -6.33 -9.51
C CYS A 18 1.00 -7.40 -9.14
N MET A 19 0.62 -8.28 -10.07
CA MET A 19 -0.23 -9.44 -9.81
C MET A 19 0.30 -10.31 -8.67
N GLY A 20 1.61 -10.54 -8.61
CA GLY A 20 2.25 -11.29 -7.52
C GLY A 20 2.17 -10.60 -6.15
N TYR A 21 1.99 -9.28 -6.11
CA TYR A 21 1.85 -8.53 -4.86
C TYR A 21 0.41 -8.47 -4.34
N VAL A 22 -0.56 -8.24 -5.23
CA VAL A 22 -1.95 -7.94 -4.81
C VAL A 22 -2.95 -9.06 -5.10
N ASN A 23 -2.60 -10.02 -5.97
CA ASN A 23 -3.49 -11.12 -6.39
C ASN A 23 -4.88 -10.66 -6.88
N ASP A 24 -4.95 -9.45 -7.44
CA ASP A 24 -6.15 -8.83 -7.99
C ASP A 24 -5.78 -8.18 -9.33
N SER A 25 -6.54 -8.51 -10.39
CA SER A 25 -6.22 -8.10 -11.76
C SER A 25 -6.43 -6.60 -11.99
N GLU A 26 -7.51 -6.03 -11.45
CA GLU A 26 -7.81 -4.61 -11.64
C GLU A 26 -6.80 -3.76 -10.88
N MET A 27 -6.55 -4.11 -9.61
CA MET A 27 -5.57 -3.43 -8.79
C MET A 27 -4.15 -3.57 -9.34
N ALA A 28 -3.77 -4.74 -9.85
CA ALA A 28 -2.46 -4.93 -10.47
C ALA A 28 -2.30 -4.04 -11.72
N LYS A 29 -3.36 -3.90 -12.52
CA LYS A 29 -3.35 -3.03 -13.70
C LYS A 29 -3.21 -1.56 -13.30
N ASP A 30 -3.88 -1.12 -12.24
CA ASP A 30 -3.78 0.25 -11.74
C ASP A 30 -2.39 0.55 -11.18
N LEU A 31 -1.80 -0.37 -10.42
CA LEU A 31 -0.44 -0.24 -9.90
C LEU A 31 0.61 -0.23 -11.02
N ALA A 32 0.41 -1.04 -12.06
CA ALA A 32 1.28 -1.00 -13.24
C ALA A 32 1.18 0.35 -13.96
N GLN A 33 -0.03 0.89 -14.15
CA GLN A 33 -0.22 2.23 -14.74
C GLN A 33 0.46 3.32 -13.91
N GLU A 34 0.25 3.34 -12.60
CA GLU A 34 0.89 4.29 -11.68
C GLU A 34 2.42 4.20 -11.77
N THR A 35 2.97 2.98 -11.83
CA THR A 35 4.40 2.74 -12.04
C THR A 35 4.89 3.43 -13.31
N PHE A 36 4.21 3.27 -14.44
CA PHE A 36 4.62 3.88 -15.70
C PHE A 36 4.44 5.40 -15.73
N ILE A 37 3.46 5.95 -15.01
CA ILE A 37 3.34 7.41 -14.80
C ILE A 37 4.55 7.94 -14.03
N ILE A 38 4.99 7.24 -12.99
CA ILE A 38 6.19 7.60 -12.23
C ILE A 38 7.43 7.50 -13.12
N VAL A 39 7.56 6.42 -13.90
CA VAL A 39 8.65 6.23 -14.86
C VAL A 39 8.70 7.38 -15.84
N TRP A 40 7.58 7.74 -16.49
CA TRP A 40 7.51 8.88 -17.42
C TRP A 40 8.03 10.19 -16.79
N ARG A 41 7.57 10.50 -15.57
CA ARG A 41 7.96 11.72 -14.85
C ARG A 41 9.44 11.72 -14.44
N GLN A 42 10.01 10.56 -14.15
CA GLN A 42 11.38 10.43 -13.64
C GLN A 42 12.40 10.05 -14.70
N LEU A 43 11.96 9.62 -15.89
CA LEU A 43 12.83 9.20 -16.99
C LEU A 43 13.89 10.26 -17.36
N PRO A 44 13.59 11.57 -17.42
CA PRO A 44 14.60 12.59 -17.68
C PRO A 44 15.70 12.69 -16.61
N LYS A 45 15.44 12.18 -15.40
CA LYS A 45 16.37 12.19 -14.25
C LYS A 45 17.08 10.86 -14.06
N PHE A 46 16.87 9.89 -14.96
CA PHE A 46 17.49 8.59 -14.85
C PHE A 46 19.00 8.68 -15.09
N ARG A 47 19.79 8.32 -14.07
CA ARG A 47 21.25 8.52 -14.04
C ARG A 47 22.08 7.40 -14.68
N ASN A 48 21.45 6.37 -15.25
CA ASN A 48 22.15 5.18 -15.82
C ASN A 48 23.08 4.44 -14.83
N GLU A 49 22.91 4.61 -13.53
CA GLU A 49 23.67 3.87 -12.49
C GLU A 49 23.21 2.40 -12.36
N SER A 50 22.08 2.06 -12.97
CA SER A 50 21.53 0.70 -13.06
C SER A 50 20.94 0.46 -14.45
N SER A 51 20.58 -0.79 -14.77
CA SER A 51 19.77 -1.04 -15.96
C SER A 51 18.39 -0.38 -15.82
N ILE A 52 17.78 0.01 -16.95
CA ILE A 52 16.42 0.59 -16.96
C ILE A 52 15.40 -0.39 -16.36
N GLY A 53 15.55 -1.69 -16.64
CA GLY A 53 14.72 -2.74 -16.07
C GLY A 53 14.82 -2.78 -14.55
N THR A 54 16.04 -2.85 -14.00
CA THR A 54 16.25 -2.83 -12.54
C THR A 54 15.56 -1.63 -11.88
N TRP A 55 15.67 -0.46 -12.51
CA TRP A 55 15.06 0.76 -12.00
C TRP A 55 13.53 0.72 -12.02
N ILE A 56 12.91 0.30 -13.14
CA ILE A 56 11.45 0.19 -13.26
C ILE A 56 10.89 -0.84 -12.28
N PHE A 57 11.53 -2.02 -12.18
CA PHE A 57 11.11 -3.05 -11.22
C PHE A 57 11.15 -2.54 -9.78
N ARG A 58 12.15 -1.72 -9.43
CA ARG A 58 12.22 -1.10 -8.10
C ARG A 58 11.08 -0.09 -7.86
N ILE A 59 10.75 0.73 -8.85
CA ILE A 59 9.59 1.64 -8.75
C ILE A 59 8.30 0.82 -8.56
N ALA A 60 8.11 -0.23 -9.35
CA ALA A 60 6.93 -1.09 -9.29
C ALA A 60 6.78 -1.78 -7.91
N SER A 61 7.84 -2.42 -7.42
CA SER A 61 7.85 -3.06 -6.10
C SER A 61 7.53 -2.06 -4.99
N ASN A 62 8.14 -0.87 -5.01
CA ASN A 62 7.86 0.16 -4.00
C ASN A 62 6.40 0.64 -4.07
N THR A 63 5.85 0.78 -5.28
CA THR A 63 4.46 1.20 -5.50
C THR A 63 3.48 0.17 -4.94
N CYS A 64 3.72 -1.12 -5.21
CA CYS A 64 2.90 -2.21 -4.66
C CYS A 64 2.99 -2.28 -3.13
N LEU A 65 4.19 -2.22 -2.56
CA LEU A 65 4.39 -2.25 -1.11
C LEU A 65 3.67 -1.08 -0.41
N LYS A 66 3.71 0.12 -1.00
CA LYS A 66 3.00 1.29 -0.48
C LYS A 66 1.48 1.09 -0.50
N GLN A 67 0.95 0.45 -1.55
CA GLN A 67 -0.48 0.13 -1.63
C GLN A 67 -0.89 -0.89 -0.54
N ILE A 68 -0.11 -1.96 -0.36
CA ILE A 68 -0.34 -2.96 0.69
C ILE A 68 -0.29 -2.31 2.09
N GLU A 69 0.64 -1.38 2.33
CA GLU A 69 0.70 -0.65 3.59
C GLU A 69 -0.55 0.22 3.80
N LYS A 70 -1.02 0.88 2.73
CA LYS A 70 -2.24 1.70 2.75
C LYS A 70 -3.46 0.86 3.10
N GLU A 71 -3.66 -0.29 2.47
CA GLU A 71 -4.77 -1.20 2.77
C GLU A 71 -4.76 -1.70 4.21
N LYS A 72 -3.58 -2.07 4.74
CA LYS A 72 -3.43 -2.45 6.15
C LYS A 72 -3.81 -1.34 7.12
N ARG A 73 -3.54 -0.08 6.78
CA ARG A 73 -3.93 1.07 7.60
C ARG A 73 -5.45 1.28 7.59
N PHE A 74 -6.11 1.13 6.45
CA PHE A 74 -7.58 1.19 6.37
C PHE A 74 -8.23 0.05 7.15
N ALA A 75 -7.77 -1.19 6.98
CA ALA A 75 -8.28 -2.33 7.73
C ALA A 75 -8.11 -2.19 9.26
N LYS A 76 -7.08 -1.47 9.73
CA LYS A 76 -6.90 -1.16 11.16
C LYS A 76 -7.82 -0.06 11.68
N ALA A 77 -8.23 0.87 10.82
CA ALA A 77 -9.13 1.97 11.20
C ALA A 77 -10.58 1.49 11.42
N ASP A 78 -10.96 0.39 10.79
CA ASP A 78 -12.30 -0.22 10.89
C ASP A 78 -12.50 -1.10 12.14
N LEU A 79 -11.48 -1.23 13.01
CA LEU A 79 -11.64 -1.90 14.30
C LEU A 79 -12.44 -1.00 15.26
N PRO A 80 -13.60 -1.45 15.80
CA PRO A 80 -14.19 -0.77 16.93
C PRO A 80 -13.18 -0.86 18.07
N ILE A 81 -12.77 0.28 18.60
CA ILE A 81 -12.10 0.36 19.90
C ILE A 81 -13.04 -0.35 20.86
N HIS A 82 -12.68 -1.54 21.33
CA HIS A 82 -13.35 -2.15 22.46
C HIS A 82 -13.09 -1.20 23.64
N LEU A 83 -14.00 -0.25 23.83
CA LEU A 83 -14.09 0.53 25.05
C LEU A 83 -14.39 -0.52 26.12
N GLU A 84 -13.38 -0.89 26.90
CA GLU A 84 -13.63 -1.59 28.14
C GLU A 84 -14.63 -0.72 28.92
N GLU A 85 -15.86 -1.21 29.05
CA GLU A 85 -16.81 -0.63 29.98
C GLU A 85 -16.14 -0.70 31.35
N LYS A 86 -15.66 0.45 31.85
CA LYS A 86 -15.30 0.58 33.25
C LYS A 86 -16.55 0.17 34.02
N LYS A 87 -16.53 -1.04 34.58
CA LYS A 87 -17.52 -1.50 35.54
C LYS A 87 -17.62 -0.42 36.60
N GLN A 88 -18.72 0.33 36.61
CA GLN A 88 -19.03 1.21 37.73
C GLN A 88 -19.17 0.29 38.93
N GLU A 89 -18.18 0.27 39.81
CA GLU A 89 -18.35 -0.33 41.12
C GLU A 89 -19.49 0.44 41.80
N SER A 90 -20.62 -0.24 41.99
CA SER A 90 -21.72 0.28 42.80
C SER A 90 -21.17 0.65 44.18
N ILE A 91 -21.35 1.91 44.60
CA ILE A 91 -20.96 2.41 45.93
C ILE A 91 -21.97 1.94 47.01
N GLU A 92 -22.97 1.12 46.66
CA GLU A 92 -24.03 0.68 47.58
C GLU A 92 -23.59 -0.05 48.86
N PRO A 93 -22.47 -0.79 48.96
CA PRO A 93 -22.14 -1.42 50.24
C PRO A 93 -21.63 -0.43 51.30
N GLN A 94 -21.25 0.81 50.95
CA GLN A 94 -20.68 1.77 51.92
C GLN A 94 -21.72 2.61 52.67
N ILE A 95 -22.97 2.69 52.21
CA ILE A 95 -24.02 3.48 52.88
C ILE A 95 -24.61 2.75 54.10
N GLN A 96 -24.49 1.42 54.17
CA GLN A 96 -25.04 0.62 55.28
C GLN A 96 -24.24 0.68 56.59
N LEU A 97 -23.03 1.26 56.62
CA LEU A 97 -22.23 1.35 57.84
C LEU A 97 -22.39 2.69 58.58
N LEU A 98 -23.26 3.59 58.09
CA LEU A 98 -23.55 4.89 58.70
C LEU A 98 -24.98 5.00 59.26
N TYR A 99 -25.67 3.88 59.41
CA TYR A 99 -26.95 3.77 60.12
C TYR A 99 -26.89 2.60 61.10
#